data_AF-A0A923XN44-F1
#
_entry.id   AF-A0A923XN44-F1
#
_cell.length_a   1.000
_cell.length_b   1.000
_cell.length_c   1.000
_cell.angle_alpha   90.00
_cell.angle_beta   90.00
_cell.angle_gamma   90.00
#
_symmetry.space_group_name_H-M   'P 1'
#
loop_
_entity.id
_entity.type
_entity.pdbx_description
1 polymer ?
#
loop_
_entity_poly.entity_id
_entity_poly.type
_entity_poly.pdbx_seq_one_letter_code
_entity_poly.pdbx_strand_id
1 'polypeptide(L)'
;GPTNPLVGLEGRAVLLRRLGEAMSEQPEVFGDDPPRPSGIFDMLVTPHGSQVPHTADITAHDILSQLLMTLSGIWPSGNSIGGIALGDCWRHSAVRGEGASDGWVPFHKLSQWLTYSLLEPFAWAGVNVRGLDALTGLPEYRNGGLLVDSGVLVLKDASARGLVWQPGDELVVEWRALTVALLDELAVPVRKDLGLDQHHLPLARVLEGGTWAAGRAYAQKLREGLPPITVASDGTVF
;
A
#
# COMPACT_ATOMS: atom_id res chain seq x y z
N GLY A 1 17.66 -24.02 0.44
CA GLY A 1 17.81 -25.47 0.65
C GLY A 1 16.70 -25.98 1.55
N PRO A 2 16.57 -27.29 1.80
CA PRO A 2 15.47 -27.87 2.60
C PRO A 2 15.33 -27.26 4.01
N THR A 3 16.42 -26.73 4.55
CA THR A 3 16.51 -26.12 5.89
C THR A 3 16.18 -24.62 5.94
N ASN A 4 15.95 -23.97 4.79
CA ASN A 4 15.56 -22.56 4.71
C ASN A 4 14.53 -22.39 3.58
N PRO A 5 13.27 -22.84 3.80
CA PRO A 5 12.22 -22.73 2.80
C PRO A 5 11.83 -21.25 2.59
N LEU A 6 11.65 -20.86 1.33
CA LEU A 6 11.13 -19.54 0.99
C LEU A 6 9.61 -19.52 1.22
N VAL A 7 9.18 -18.99 2.37
CA VAL A 7 7.76 -18.81 2.70
C VAL A 7 7.07 -17.99 1.59
N GLY A 8 5.94 -18.46 1.07
CA GLY A 8 5.17 -17.77 0.02
C GLY A 8 5.79 -17.85 -1.39
N LEU A 9 6.71 -18.77 -1.66
CA LEU A 9 7.33 -18.92 -2.99
C LEU A 9 6.31 -19.10 -4.11
N GLU A 10 5.34 -19.99 -3.94
CA GLU A 10 4.33 -20.27 -4.97
C GLU A 10 3.49 -19.02 -5.28
N GLY A 11 3.02 -18.32 -4.23
CA GLY A 11 2.27 -17.07 -4.38
C GLY A 11 3.08 -15.98 -5.13
N ARG A 12 4.36 -15.83 -4.80
CA ARG A 12 5.26 -14.90 -5.53
C ARG A 12 5.50 -15.31 -6.98
N ALA A 13 5.63 -16.60 -7.26
CA ALA A 13 5.80 -17.10 -8.63
C ALA A 13 4.54 -16.86 -9.47
N VAL A 14 3.35 -17.07 -8.90
CA VAL A 14 2.06 -16.72 -9.52
C VAL A 14 2.00 -15.22 -9.80
N LEU A 15 2.35 -14.38 -8.83
CA LEU A 15 2.34 -12.92 -8.98
C LEU A 15 3.24 -12.45 -10.13
N LEU A 16 4.46 -13.00 -10.24
CA LEU A 16 5.39 -12.66 -11.33
C LEU A 16 4.86 -13.09 -12.70
N ARG A 17 4.19 -14.25 -12.80
CA ARG A 17 3.55 -14.68 -14.06
C ARG A 17 2.42 -13.73 -14.45
N ARG A 18 1.53 -13.41 -13.51
CA ARG A 18 0.43 -12.45 -13.74
C ARG A 18 0.91 -11.06 -14.12
N LEU A 19 2.03 -10.61 -13.55
CA LEU A 19 2.67 -9.37 -13.97
C LEU A 19 3.08 -9.41 -15.45
N GLY A 20 3.73 -10.48 -15.88
CA GLY A 20 4.10 -10.67 -17.29
C GLY A 20 2.89 -10.74 -18.23
N GLU A 21 1.83 -11.43 -17.82
CA GLU A 21 0.55 -11.50 -18.54
C GLU A 21 -0.09 -10.11 -18.67
N ALA A 22 -0.29 -9.41 -17.55
CA ALA A 22 -0.89 -8.08 -17.52
C ALA A 22 -0.12 -7.07 -18.37
N MET A 23 1.22 -7.14 -18.37
CA MET A 23 2.05 -6.28 -19.21
C MET A 23 1.94 -6.62 -20.71
N SER A 24 1.83 -7.91 -21.04
CA SER A 24 1.69 -8.36 -22.43
C SER A 24 0.32 -8.04 -23.02
N GLU A 25 -0.72 -7.95 -22.19
CA GLU A 25 -2.09 -7.61 -22.61
C GLU A 25 -2.30 -6.09 -22.82
N GLN A 26 -1.33 -5.26 -22.45
CA GLN A 26 -1.39 -3.78 -22.52
C GLN A 26 -0.17 -3.21 -23.28
N PRO A 27 0.04 -3.57 -24.56
CA PRO A 27 1.19 -3.11 -25.36
C PRO A 27 1.22 -1.57 -25.53
N GLU A 28 0.07 -0.91 -25.48
CA GLU A 28 -0.03 0.56 -25.49
C GLU A 28 0.61 1.23 -24.27
N VAL A 29 0.72 0.51 -23.16
CA VAL A 29 1.40 0.98 -21.94
C VAL A 29 2.83 0.46 -21.89
N PHE A 30 3.03 -0.85 -22.07
CA PHE A 30 4.30 -1.52 -21.76
C PHE A 30 5.19 -1.77 -22.98
N GLY A 31 4.71 -1.45 -24.19
CA GLY A 31 5.40 -1.66 -25.45
C GLY A 31 5.39 -3.12 -25.94
N ASP A 32 5.73 -3.28 -27.22
CA ASP A 32 5.85 -4.58 -27.87
C ASP A 32 7.31 -5.08 -27.82
N ASP A 33 7.53 -6.24 -27.18
CA ASP A 33 8.70 -7.13 -27.31
C ASP A 33 10.09 -6.68 -26.76
N PRO A 34 10.46 -7.07 -25.51
CA PRO A 34 9.56 -7.54 -24.46
C PRO A 34 8.87 -6.34 -23.79
N PRO A 35 7.61 -6.49 -23.33
CA PRO A 35 6.94 -5.49 -22.50
C PRO A 35 7.81 -5.08 -21.31
N ARG A 36 7.88 -3.77 -21.00
CA ARG A 36 8.75 -3.24 -19.94
C ARG A 36 7.97 -2.42 -18.93
N PRO A 37 8.21 -2.59 -17.61
CA PRO A 37 7.54 -1.78 -16.59
C PRO A 37 7.83 -0.27 -16.73
N SER A 38 8.93 0.10 -17.40
CA SER A 38 9.25 1.50 -17.70
C SER A 38 8.20 2.19 -18.58
N GLY A 39 7.35 1.43 -19.28
CA GLY A 39 6.23 2.00 -20.03
C GLY A 39 5.27 2.85 -19.19
N ILE A 40 5.13 2.56 -17.88
CA ILE A 40 4.37 3.42 -16.95
C ILE A 40 5.04 4.80 -16.81
N PHE A 41 6.37 4.83 -16.73
CA PHE A 41 7.12 6.09 -16.72
C PHE A 41 6.88 6.84 -18.03
N ASP A 42 7.08 6.17 -19.17
CA ASP A 42 6.91 6.77 -20.48
C ASP A 42 5.49 7.34 -20.66
N MET A 43 4.46 6.60 -20.28
CA MET A 43 3.06 7.04 -20.35
C MET A 43 2.78 8.29 -19.52
N LEU A 44 3.36 8.39 -18.32
CA LEU A 44 3.19 9.54 -17.44
C LEU A 44 3.95 10.78 -17.91
N VAL A 45 5.07 10.61 -18.62
CA VAL A 45 5.90 11.74 -19.07
C VAL A 45 5.67 12.15 -20.53
N THR A 46 5.20 11.24 -21.39
CA THR A 46 5.02 11.47 -22.84
C THR A 46 4.06 12.62 -23.19
N PRO A 47 2.96 12.86 -22.44
CA PRO A 47 2.14 14.06 -22.66
C PRO A 47 2.91 15.39 -22.56
N HIS A 48 4.09 15.38 -21.95
CA HIS A 48 5.00 16.54 -21.86
C HIS A 48 6.01 16.65 -23.02
N GLY A 49 5.95 15.75 -24.02
CA GLY A 49 6.73 15.78 -25.26
C GLY A 49 8.01 14.93 -25.25
N SER A 50 8.45 14.49 -26.44
CA SER A 50 9.57 13.55 -26.66
C SER A 50 10.98 14.11 -26.36
N GLN A 51 11.06 15.34 -25.86
CA GLN A 51 12.26 15.89 -25.23
C GLN A 51 11.87 16.25 -23.81
N VAL A 52 11.81 15.24 -22.94
CA VAL A 52 11.45 15.41 -21.52
C VAL A 52 12.34 16.51 -20.94
N PRO A 53 11.79 17.69 -20.63
CA PRO A 53 12.56 18.68 -19.91
C PRO A 53 12.85 18.08 -18.53
N HIS A 54 13.98 18.42 -17.92
CA HIS A 54 14.30 18.14 -16.50
C HIS A 54 13.33 18.85 -15.52
N THR A 55 12.08 19.13 -15.94
CA THR A 55 11.07 19.95 -15.28
C THR A 55 9.65 19.41 -15.47
N ALA A 56 9.45 18.16 -15.93
CA ALA A 56 8.10 17.60 -15.93
C ALA A 56 7.60 17.49 -14.48
N ASP A 57 6.40 18.02 -14.21
CA ASP A 57 5.74 17.92 -12.92
C ASP A 57 4.59 16.90 -13.06
N ILE A 58 4.69 15.79 -12.35
CA ILE A 58 3.60 14.81 -12.19
C ILE A 58 3.22 14.71 -10.72
N THR A 59 2.09 14.11 -10.40
CA THR A 59 1.70 13.88 -9.00
C THR A 59 1.93 12.43 -8.58
N ALA A 60 2.12 12.20 -7.29
CA ALA A 60 2.11 10.84 -6.72
C ALA A 60 0.77 10.12 -6.98
N HIS A 61 -0.32 10.89 -7.07
CA HIS A 61 -1.64 10.38 -7.45
C HIS A 61 -1.66 9.81 -8.88
N ASP A 62 -0.97 10.45 -9.83
CA ASP A 62 -0.89 9.96 -11.21
C ASP A 62 -0.16 8.61 -11.26
N ILE A 63 0.96 8.48 -10.53
CA ILE A 63 1.71 7.22 -10.44
C ILE A 63 0.83 6.11 -9.85
N LEU A 64 0.19 6.37 -8.70
CA LEU A 64 -0.68 5.39 -8.06
C LEU A 64 -1.84 5.00 -8.98
N SER A 65 -2.47 5.98 -9.64
CA SER A 65 -3.58 5.74 -10.56
C SER A 65 -3.18 4.82 -11.71
N GLN A 66 -2.01 5.07 -12.33
CA GLN A 66 -1.54 4.19 -13.41
C GLN A 66 -1.22 2.79 -12.89
N LEU A 67 -0.56 2.66 -11.75
CA LEU A 67 -0.32 1.34 -11.15
C LEU A 67 -1.63 0.59 -10.88
N LEU A 68 -2.68 1.25 -10.42
CA LEU A 68 -3.98 0.63 -10.17
C LEU A 68 -4.70 0.26 -11.47
N MET A 69 -4.69 1.14 -12.46
CA MET A 69 -5.31 0.88 -13.77
C MET A 69 -4.66 -0.29 -14.48
N THR A 70 -3.33 -0.37 -14.46
CA THR A 70 -2.59 -1.33 -15.30
C THR A 70 -2.22 -2.60 -14.57
N LEU A 71 -2.06 -2.57 -13.24
CA LEU A 71 -1.55 -3.70 -12.46
C LEU A 71 -2.50 -4.20 -11.36
N SER A 72 -3.71 -3.67 -11.19
CA SER A 72 -4.65 -4.20 -10.17
C SER A 72 -4.96 -5.70 -10.34
N GLY A 73 -5.02 -6.18 -11.59
CA GLY A 73 -5.30 -7.59 -11.91
C GLY A 73 -4.22 -8.59 -11.49
N ILE A 74 -3.00 -8.14 -11.13
CA ILE A 74 -1.92 -9.06 -10.76
C ILE A 74 -2.17 -9.70 -9.40
N TRP A 75 -2.91 -9.03 -8.52
CA TRP A 75 -3.13 -9.47 -7.15
C TRP A 75 -4.09 -10.66 -7.11
N PRO A 76 -3.75 -11.77 -6.43
CA PRO A 76 -4.61 -12.94 -6.31
C PRO A 76 -5.67 -12.69 -5.23
N SER A 77 -6.60 -11.80 -5.51
CA SER A 77 -7.66 -11.41 -4.57
C SER A 77 -9.03 -11.85 -5.10
N GLY A 78 -9.83 -12.54 -4.28
CA GLY A 78 -11.14 -13.07 -4.69
C GLY A 78 -12.26 -12.01 -4.80
N ASN A 79 -11.99 -10.78 -4.37
CA ASN A 79 -12.90 -9.64 -4.39
C ASN A 79 -12.93 -8.96 -5.77
N SER A 80 -14.15 -8.74 -6.27
CA SER A 80 -14.40 -8.06 -7.54
C SER A 80 -15.70 -7.26 -7.51
N ILE A 81 -15.78 -6.23 -8.36
CA ILE A 81 -17.03 -5.54 -8.72
C ILE A 81 -17.21 -5.70 -10.22
N GLY A 82 -18.36 -6.24 -10.66
CA GLY A 82 -18.64 -6.40 -12.09
C GLY A 82 -17.63 -7.26 -12.85
N GLY A 83 -16.99 -8.23 -12.18
CA GLY A 83 -15.93 -9.08 -12.76
C GLY A 83 -14.54 -8.44 -12.76
N ILE A 84 -14.39 -7.19 -12.32
CA ILE A 84 -13.10 -6.50 -12.21
C ILE A 84 -12.51 -6.80 -10.83
N ALA A 85 -11.35 -7.47 -10.80
CA ALA A 85 -10.62 -7.74 -9.56
C ALA A 85 -10.19 -6.42 -8.90
N LEU A 86 -10.42 -6.28 -7.59
CA LEU A 86 -10.11 -5.04 -6.88
C LEU A 86 -8.78 -5.09 -6.12
N GLY A 87 -8.12 -6.24 -6.01
CA GLY A 87 -6.89 -6.37 -5.24
C GLY A 87 -7.14 -6.19 -3.75
N ASP A 88 -6.42 -5.27 -3.12
CA ASP A 88 -6.52 -5.01 -1.69
C ASP A 88 -7.63 -3.97 -1.37
N CYS A 89 -8.88 -4.40 -1.53
CA CYS A 89 -10.09 -3.61 -1.27
C CYS A 89 -11.18 -4.52 -0.71
N TRP A 90 -11.70 -4.23 0.49
CA TRP A 90 -12.51 -5.20 1.24
C TRP A 90 -13.84 -4.61 1.69
N ARG A 91 -14.79 -5.48 2.04
CA ARG A 91 -16.10 -5.02 2.51
C ARG A 91 -16.08 -4.68 4.00
N HIS A 92 -16.83 -3.64 4.37
CA HIS A 92 -17.13 -3.32 5.76
C HIS A 92 -18.55 -2.72 5.88
N SER A 93 -19.36 -3.30 6.75
CA SER A 93 -20.79 -2.97 6.92
C SER A 93 -21.09 -1.52 7.31
N ALA A 94 -20.18 -0.87 8.03
CA ALA A 94 -20.31 0.53 8.44
C ALA A 94 -19.93 1.54 7.34
N VAL A 95 -19.25 1.10 6.28
CA VAL A 95 -18.82 1.99 5.21
C VAL A 95 -19.95 2.12 4.20
N ARG A 96 -20.22 3.35 3.76
CA ARG A 96 -21.22 3.66 2.75
C ARG A 96 -20.59 4.33 1.56
N GLY A 97 -21.09 4.03 0.38
CA GLY A 97 -20.58 4.52 -0.90
C GLY A 97 -21.69 4.62 -1.94
N GLU A 98 -21.32 5.07 -3.14
CA GLU A 98 -22.26 5.22 -4.24
C GLU A 98 -22.32 3.96 -5.11
N GLY A 99 -23.53 3.48 -5.37
CA GLY A 99 -23.74 2.37 -6.30
C GLY A 99 -22.96 1.11 -5.93
N ALA A 100 -22.16 0.60 -6.87
CA ALA A 100 -21.45 -0.66 -6.71
C ALA A 100 -20.30 -0.62 -5.68
N SER A 101 -19.83 0.58 -5.30
CA SER A 101 -18.79 0.77 -4.28
C SER A 101 -19.34 0.82 -2.84
N ASP A 102 -20.67 0.72 -2.64
CA ASP A 102 -21.24 0.70 -1.29
C ASP A 102 -20.67 -0.45 -0.44
N GLY A 103 -20.16 -0.09 0.73
CA GLY A 103 -19.54 -1.00 1.67
C GLY A 103 -18.13 -1.44 1.30
N TRP A 104 -17.44 -0.84 0.33
CA TRP A 104 -16.05 -1.18 -0.01
C TRP A 104 -15.03 -0.18 0.56
N VAL A 105 -13.91 -0.72 1.03
CA VAL A 105 -12.79 0.03 1.62
C VAL A 105 -11.51 -0.26 0.82
N PRO A 106 -11.05 0.70 0.00
CA PRO A 106 -9.83 0.53 -0.79
C PRO A 106 -8.59 0.83 0.07
N PHE A 107 -7.66 -0.13 0.14
CA PHE A 107 -6.36 0.08 0.79
C PHE A 107 -5.23 0.15 -0.23
N HIS A 108 -5.22 -0.81 -1.16
CA HIS A 108 -4.19 -0.95 -2.21
C HIS A 108 -2.76 -0.80 -1.67
N LYS A 109 -2.48 -1.35 -0.48
CA LYS A 109 -1.28 -1.04 0.30
C LYS A 109 0.02 -1.30 -0.48
N LEU A 110 0.09 -2.43 -1.20
CA LEU A 110 1.28 -2.77 -1.98
C LEU A 110 1.47 -1.86 -3.20
N SER A 111 0.39 -1.43 -3.86
CA SER A 111 0.47 -0.43 -4.94
C SER A 111 0.89 0.95 -4.43
N GLN A 112 0.42 1.35 -3.24
CA GLN A 112 0.89 2.57 -2.58
C GLN A 112 2.36 2.49 -2.19
N TRP A 113 2.80 1.36 -1.64
CA TRP A 113 4.23 1.14 -1.37
C TRP A 113 5.05 1.19 -2.66
N LEU A 114 4.63 0.51 -3.72
CA LEU A 114 5.30 0.58 -5.01
C LEU A 114 5.37 2.03 -5.53
N THR A 115 4.33 2.82 -5.32
CA THR A 115 4.34 4.26 -5.65
C THR A 115 5.44 5.00 -4.90
N TYR A 116 5.59 4.77 -3.58
CA TYR A 116 6.71 5.33 -2.80
C TYR A 116 8.07 4.88 -3.33
N SER A 117 8.21 3.61 -3.72
CA SER A 117 9.44 3.07 -4.30
C SER A 117 9.80 3.67 -5.67
N LEU A 118 8.81 4.18 -6.41
CA LEU A 118 9.03 4.82 -7.71
C LEU A 118 9.40 6.31 -7.61
N LEU A 119 9.21 6.96 -6.45
CA LEU A 119 9.52 8.39 -6.30
C LEU A 119 10.99 8.72 -6.65
N GLU A 120 11.94 7.92 -6.16
CA GLU A 120 13.37 8.10 -6.44
C GLU A 120 13.73 7.89 -7.91
N PRO A 121 13.30 6.79 -8.57
CA PRO A 121 13.48 6.62 -10.02
C PRO A 121 12.99 7.81 -10.86
N PHE A 122 11.80 8.37 -10.57
CA PHE A 122 11.30 9.55 -11.28
C PHE A 122 12.18 10.79 -11.02
N ALA A 123 12.59 11.00 -9.77
CA ALA A 123 13.48 12.10 -9.40
C ALA A 123 14.86 11.98 -10.10
N TRP A 124 15.44 10.78 -10.20
CA TRP A 124 16.70 10.54 -10.91
C TRP A 124 16.60 10.83 -12.41
N ALA A 125 15.41 10.64 -12.99
CA ALA A 125 15.12 11.01 -14.37
C ALA A 125 14.87 12.52 -14.57
N GLY A 126 14.93 13.33 -13.50
CA GLY A 126 14.68 14.77 -13.54
C GLY A 126 13.18 15.13 -13.55
N VAL A 127 12.30 14.21 -13.17
CA VAL A 127 10.86 14.46 -13.04
C VAL A 127 10.55 14.87 -11.60
N ASN A 128 9.83 15.96 -11.44
CA ASN A 128 9.37 16.44 -10.15
C ASN A 128 8.05 15.75 -9.78
N VAL A 129 8.07 14.91 -8.75
CA VAL A 129 6.84 14.31 -8.21
C VAL A 129 6.27 15.19 -7.10
N ARG A 130 5.05 15.69 -7.31
CA ARG A 130 4.31 16.55 -6.38
C ARG A 130 3.22 15.79 -5.64
N GLY A 131 2.63 16.44 -4.62
CA GLY A 131 1.44 15.93 -3.95
C GLY A 131 1.67 14.62 -3.19
N LEU A 132 2.84 14.44 -2.57
CA LEU A 132 3.17 13.21 -1.83
C LEU A 132 2.19 12.92 -0.68
N ASP A 133 1.61 13.97 -0.09
CA ASP A 133 0.62 13.86 0.99
C ASP A 133 -0.77 13.39 0.50
N ALA A 134 -0.97 13.20 -0.82
CA ALA A 134 -2.17 12.56 -1.36
C ALA A 134 -2.11 11.02 -1.26
N LEU A 135 -0.91 10.45 -1.02
CA LEU A 135 -0.76 9.04 -0.67
C LEU A 135 -1.15 8.84 0.79
N THR A 136 -1.73 7.69 1.11
CA THR A 136 -2.26 7.43 2.45
C THR A 136 -1.23 6.73 3.34
N GLY A 137 -1.49 6.72 4.64
CA GLY A 137 -0.83 5.81 5.56
C GLY A 137 -0.90 4.36 5.06
N LEU A 138 0.14 3.56 5.32
CA LEU A 138 0.18 2.15 4.92
C LEU A 138 -0.42 1.27 6.03
N PRO A 139 -1.59 0.64 5.82
CA PRO A 139 -2.27 -0.15 6.84
C PRO A 139 -1.70 -1.58 6.91
N GLU A 140 -0.41 -1.66 7.24
CA GLU A 140 0.27 -2.91 7.53
C GLU A 140 0.43 -3.14 9.03
N TYR A 141 0.85 -4.34 9.40
CA TYR A 141 0.70 -4.81 10.77
C TYR A 141 1.62 -4.13 11.78
N ARG A 142 2.72 -3.47 11.39
CA ARG A 142 3.56 -2.72 12.34
C ARG A 142 2.96 -1.35 12.64
N ASN A 143 2.49 -0.63 11.63
CA ASN A 143 1.80 0.65 11.75
C ASN A 143 0.49 0.48 12.51
N GLY A 144 -0.36 -0.46 12.08
CA GLY A 144 -1.60 -0.75 12.78
C GLY A 144 -1.34 -1.38 14.15
N GLY A 145 -0.27 -2.17 14.27
CA GLY A 145 0.11 -2.83 15.52
C GLY A 145 0.55 -1.83 16.58
N LEU A 146 1.29 -0.80 16.17
CA LEU A 146 1.69 0.32 17.05
C LEU A 146 0.47 0.96 17.71
N LEU A 147 -0.59 1.23 16.96
CA LEU A 147 -1.81 1.85 17.47
C LEU A 147 -2.50 0.97 18.52
N VAL A 148 -2.48 -0.36 18.33
CA VAL A 148 -3.04 -1.31 19.31
C VAL A 148 -2.13 -1.44 20.54
N ASP A 149 -0.83 -1.54 20.33
CA ASP A 149 0.16 -1.77 21.39
C ASP A 149 0.39 -0.56 22.29
N SER A 150 0.22 0.64 21.74
CA SER A 150 0.25 1.90 22.49
C SER A 150 -1.08 2.21 23.20
N GLY A 151 -2.14 1.44 22.91
CA GLY A 151 -3.46 1.63 23.50
C GLY A 151 -4.32 2.71 22.85
N VAL A 152 -3.91 3.28 21.71
CA VAL A 152 -4.75 4.19 20.90
C VAL A 152 -5.96 3.44 20.36
N LEU A 153 -5.76 2.21 19.91
CA LEU A 153 -6.81 1.29 19.52
C LEU A 153 -6.91 0.15 20.55
N VAL A 154 -8.14 -0.17 20.94
CA VAL A 154 -8.42 -1.28 21.86
C VAL A 154 -9.49 -2.16 21.25
N LEU A 155 -9.24 -3.46 21.25
CA LEU A 155 -10.23 -4.44 20.79
C LEU A 155 -11.42 -4.43 21.76
N LYS A 156 -12.63 -4.34 21.20
CA LYS A 156 -13.89 -4.43 21.97
C LYS A 156 -14.00 -5.78 22.68
N ASP A 157 -13.60 -6.86 22.00
CA ASP A 157 -13.45 -8.19 22.57
C ASP A 157 -11.97 -8.58 22.61
N ALA A 158 -11.43 -8.76 23.82
CA ALA A 158 -10.05 -9.15 24.02
C ALA A 158 -9.73 -10.57 23.50
N SER A 159 -10.74 -11.44 23.38
CA SER A 159 -10.57 -12.82 22.91
C SER A 159 -10.09 -12.88 21.45
N ALA A 160 -10.40 -11.85 20.66
CA ALA A 160 -10.03 -11.74 19.26
C ALA A 160 -8.51 -11.77 19.00
N ARG A 161 -7.67 -11.45 20.01
CA ARG A 161 -6.20 -11.52 19.89
C ARG A 161 -5.67 -12.93 19.71
N GLY A 162 -6.38 -13.94 20.24
CA GLY A 162 -5.96 -15.34 20.18
C GLY A 162 -6.31 -16.05 18.87
N LEU A 163 -6.97 -15.35 17.95
CA LEU A 163 -7.47 -15.92 16.71
C LEU A 163 -6.61 -15.51 15.51
N VAL A 164 -6.68 -16.31 14.45
CA VAL A 164 -6.10 -15.98 13.14
C VAL A 164 -7.22 -15.48 12.24
N TRP A 165 -7.08 -14.27 11.73
CA TRP A 165 -8.07 -13.60 10.91
C TRP A 165 -7.67 -13.64 9.43
N GLN A 166 -8.65 -13.63 8.53
CA GLN A 166 -8.43 -13.41 7.11
C GLN A 166 -8.33 -11.91 6.81
N PRO A 167 -7.60 -11.50 5.74
CA PRO A 167 -7.49 -10.09 5.36
C PRO A 167 -8.84 -9.37 5.15
N GLY A 168 -9.86 -10.11 4.70
CA GLY A 168 -11.20 -9.59 4.43
C GLY A 168 -12.18 -9.66 5.60
N ASP A 169 -11.77 -10.18 6.77
CA ASP A 169 -12.63 -10.18 7.96
C ASP A 169 -12.83 -8.75 8.45
N GLU A 170 -14.06 -8.37 8.82
CA GLU A 170 -14.38 -6.98 9.17
C GLU A 170 -13.48 -6.39 10.26
N LEU A 171 -13.04 -7.20 11.24
CA LEU A 171 -12.09 -6.76 12.27
C LEU A 171 -10.77 -6.28 11.67
N VAL A 172 -10.24 -7.01 10.68
CA VAL A 172 -8.99 -6.65 10.00
C VAL A 172 -9.22 -5.44 9.11
N VAL A 173 -10.34 -5.38 8.40
CA VAL A 173 -10.71 -4.23 7.55
C VAL A 173 -10.88 -2.96 8.39
N GLU A 174 -11.61 -3.03 9.52
CA GLU A 174 -11.83 -1.92 10.46
C GLU A 174 -10.48 -1.44 11.03
N TRP A 175 -9.65 -2.36 11.52
CA TRP A 175 -8.34 -2.03 12.06
C TRP A 175 -7.44 -1.35 11.01
N ARG A 176 -7.44 -1.83 9.77
CA ARG A 176 -6.67 -1.25 8.66
C ARG A 176 -7.22 0.12 8.26
N ALA A 177 -8.53 0.30 8.20
CA ALA A 177 -9.16 1.59 7.91
C ALA A 177 -8.83 2.64 8.99
N LEU A 178 -8.95 2.26 10.26
CA LEU A 178 -8.55 3.10 11.39
C LEU A 178 -7.05 3.41 11.34
N THR A 179 -6.22 2.45 10.93
CA THR A 179 -4.78 2.68 10.77
C THR A 179 -4.50 3.77 9.74
N VAL A 180 -5.15 3.73 8.57
CA VAL A 180 -5.00 4.78 7.56
C VAL A 180 -5.35 6.15 8.15
N ALA A 181 -6.53 6.28 8.73
CA ALA A 181 -7.02 7.56 9.27
C ALA A 181 -6.15 8.08 10.43
N LEU A 182 -5.74 7.22 11.36
CA LEU A 182 -5.00 7.62 12.55
C LEU A 182 -3.53 7.95 12.27
N LEU A 183 -2.94 7.42 11.19
CA LEU A 183 -1.57 7.80 10.79
C LEU A 183 -1.50 9.26 10.33
N ASP A 184 -2.53 9.73 9.62
CA ASP A 184 -2.62 11.14 9.20
C ASP A 184 -2.75 12.06 10.41
N GLU A 185 -3.63 11.70 11.35
CA GLU A 185 -3.80 12.42 12.61
C GLU A 185 -2.54 12.40 13.48
N LEU A 186 -1.80 11.30 13.50
CA LEU A 186 -0.53 11.18 14.24
C LEU A 186 0.58 12.05 13.66
N ALA A 187 0.59 12.28 12.34
CA ALA A 187 1.61 13.12 11.73
C ALA A 187 1.57 14.57 12.24
N VAL A 188 0.39 15.09 12.61
CA VAL A 188 0.20 16.46 13.11
C VAL A 188 0.96 16.74 14.42
N PRO A 189 0.73 16.00 15.53
CA PRO A 189 1.48 16.21 16.77
C PRO A 189 2.97 15.89 16.62
N VAL A 190 3.35 14.88 15.83
CA VAL A 190 4.77 14.57 15.58
C VAL A 190 5.49 15.77 14.94
N ARG A 191 4.88 16.38 13.92
CA ARG A 191 5.40 17.60 13.28
C ARG A 191 5.52 18.75 14.26
N LYS A 192 4.47 18.97 15.06
CA LYS A 192 4.45 20.02 16.09
C LYS A 192 5.59 19.84 17.10
N ASP A 193 5.77 18.63 17.63
CA ASP A 193 6.78 18.35 18.65
C ASP A 193 8.21 18.46 18.11
N LEU A 194 8.41 18.17 16.82
CA LEU A 194 9.70 18.32 16.15
C LEU A 194 9.94 19.72 15.57
N GLY A 195 8.93 20.61 15.61
CA GLY A 195 9.01 21.94 15.00
C GLY A 195 9.16 21.91 13.47
N LEU A 196 8.61 20.89 12.81
CA LEU A 196 8.69 20.69 11.35
C LEU A 196 7.31 20.85 10.72
N ASP A 197 7.27 21.25 9.45
CA ASP A 197 6.04 21.26 8.65
C ASP A 197 5.90 19.98 7.79
N GLN A 198 4.80 19.89 7.04
CA GLN A 198 4.55 18.75 6.13
C GLN A 198 5.54 18.64 4.97
N HIS A 199 6.20 19.75 4.59
CA HIS A 199 7.19 19.73 3.51
C HIS A 199 8.51 19.11 3.98
N HIS A 200 8.92 19.40 5.22
CA HIS A 200 10.14 18.85 5.82
C HIS A 200 9.92 17.45 6.41
N LEU A 201 8.71 17.16 6.87
CA LEU A 201 8.31 15.85 7.41
C LEU A 201 6.98 15.38 6.77
N PRO A 202 7.00 15.01 5.47
CA PRO A 202 5.83 14.44 4.80
C PRO A 202 5.46 13.10 5.42
N LEU A 203 4.22 12.64 5.19
CA LEU A 203 3.70 11.42 5.80
C LEU A 203 4.63 10.22 5.60
N ALA A 204 5.19 10.05 4.40
CA ALA A 204 6.15 8.99 4.07
C ALA A 204 7.33 8.88 5.07
N ARG A 205 7.87 10.02 5.54
CA ARG A 205 8.96 10.04 6.53
C ARG A 205 8.47 9.66 7.92
N VAL A 206 7.25 10.07 8.30
CA VAL A 206 6.61 9.65 9.55
C VAL A 206 6.38 8.14 9.55
N LEU A 207 6.00 7.56 8.40
CA LEU A 207 5.79 6.12 8.25
C LEU A 207 7.10 5.35 8.41
N GLU A 208 8.08 5.59 7.53
CA GLU A 208 9.32 4.79 7.46
C GLU A 208 10.20 4.97 8.70
N GLY A 209 10.46 6.23 9.08
CA GLY A 209 11.34 6.56 10.21
C GLY A 209 10.64 6.57 11.58
N GLY A 210 9.30 6.62 11.59
CA GLY A 210 8.50 6.76 12.81
C GLY A 210 7.67 5.51 13.10
N THR A 211 6.44 5.46 12.59
CA THR A 211 5.45 4.45 13.00
C THR A 211 5.87 3.03 12.69
N TRP A 212 6.51 2.79 11.54
CA TRP A 212 6.95 1.46 11.15
C TRP A 212 8.05 0.95 12.09
N ALA A 213 9.05 1.80 12.38
CA ALA A 213 10.14 1.51 13.30
C ALA A 213 9.64 1.32 14.75
N ALA A 214 8.80 2.22 15.23
CA ALA A 214 8.21 2.15 16.56
C ALA A 214 7.33 0.90 16.73
N GLY A 215 6.51 0.57 15.73
CA GLY A 215 5.68 -0.63 15.71
C GLY A 215 6.51 -1.91 15.84
N ARG A 216 7.64 -2.03 15.13
CA ARG A 216 8.57 -3.16 15.32
C ARG A 216 9.14 -3.21 16.73
N ALA A 217 9.56 -2.07 17.26
CA ALA A 217 10.14 -2.01 18.60
C ALA A 217 9.14 -2.41 19.68
N TYR A 218 7.87 -1.99 19.56
CA TYR A 218 6.79 -2.41 20.46
C TYR A 218 6.47 -3.89 20.32
N ALA A 219 6.29 -4.39 19.09
CA ALA A 219 6.03 -5.79 18.84
C ALA A 219 7.15 -6.68 19.40
N GLN A 220 8.42 -6.28 19.26
CA GLN A 220 9.57 -6.99 19.84
C GLN A 220 9.50 -7.05 21.36
N LYS A 221 9.21 -5.92 22.01
CA LYS A 221 9.14 -5.83 23.48
C LYS A 221 7.96 -6.62 24.07
N LEU A 222 6.82 -6.63 23.37
CA LEU A 222 5.58 -7.19 23.89
C LEU A 222 5.36 -8.65 23.51
N ARG A 223 5.79 -9.07 22.31
CA ARG A 223 5.45 -10.37 21.71
C ARG A 223 6.53 -10.90 20.76
N GLU A 224 7.81 -10.66 21.06
CA GLU A 224 8.95 -11.18 20.28
C GLU A 224 8.88 -10.87 18.76
N GLY A 225 8.26 -9.76 18.41
CA GLY A 225 8.12 -9.27 17.02
C GLY A 225 6.79 -9.66 16.37
N LEU A 226 5.95 -10.45 17.03
CA LEU A 226 4.64 -10.83 16.52
C LEU A 226 3.60 -9.69 16.62
N PRO A 227 2.75 -9.53 15.59
CA PRO A 227 1.71 -8.49 15.59
C PRO A 227 0.66 -8.75 16.68
N PRO A 228 -0.05 -7.70 17.15
CA PRO A 228 -1.11 -7.84 18.15
C PRO A 228 -2.41 -8.45 17.58
N ILE A 229 -2.58 -8.43 16.26
CA ILE A 229 -3.65 -9.08 15.52
C ILE A 229 -2.99 -10.00 14.50
N THR A 230 -3.25 -11.30 14.60
CA THR A 230 -2.66 -12.29 13.69
C THR A 230 -3.53 -12.41 12.44
N VAL A 231 -2.95 -12.12 11.28
CA VAL A 231 -3.63 -12.24 9.98
C VAL A 231 -3.00 -13.37 9.19
N ALA A 232 -3.82 -14.24 8.61
CA ALA A 232 -3.38 -15.23 7.65
C ALA A 232 -2.75 -14.53 6.45
N SER A 233 -1.49 -14.83 6.16
CA SER A 233 -0.77 -14.25 5.03
C SER A 233 -0.33 -15.36 4.07
N ASP A 234 -0.66 -15.16 2.81
CA ASP A 234 -0.10 -15.88 1.66
C ASP A 234 1.03 -15.09 0.96
N GLY A 235 1.41 -13.94 1.54
CA GLY A 235 2.41 -13.03 1.01
C GLY A 235 1.89 -12.01 -0.01
N THR A 236 0.58 -11.83 -0.15
CA THR A 236 -0.01 -10.98 -1.21
C THR A 236 -0.76 -9.75 -0.70
N VAL A 237 -0.95 -9.61 0.61
CA VAL A 237 -1.57 -8.44 1.27
C VAL A 237 -0.61 -7.73 2.23
N PHE A 238 0.22 -8.49 2.96
CA PHE A 238 1.13 -7.99 4.00
C PHE A 238 2.59 -8.24 3.68
#